data_AF-A0A8T4ZFY0-F1
#
_entry.id   AF-A0A8T4ZFY0-F1
#
_cell.length_a   1.000
_cell.length_b   1.000
_cell.length_c   1.000
_cell.angle_alpha   90.00
_cell.angle_beta   90.00
_cell.angle_gamma   90.00
#
_symmetry.space_group_name_H-M   'P 1'
#
loop_
_entity.id
_entity.type
_entity.pdbx_description
1 polymer ?
#
loop_
_entity_poly.entity_id
_entity_poly.type
_entity_poly.pdbx_seq_one_letter_code
_entity_poly.pdbx_strand_id
1 'polypeptide(L)'
;MSSMVLPRMFVVEQMLYSSKLQDVKGEVSKQLQSINLQSRIKPGSRIAVTAGSRGISNIADIIAAIVDEVKKCGGRPFIIPAMGSHGGATPEGQVEILRNYGVTPENVGAPIIS
;
A
#
# COMPACT_ATOMS: atom_id res chain seq x y z
N MET A 1 19.57 3.16 43.61
CA MET A 1 18.92 2.72 42.36
C MET A 1 18.34 1.34 42.61
N SER A 2 17.01 1.18 42.59
CA SER A 2 16.41 -0.16 42.76
C SER A 2 16.77 -1.06 41.58
N SER A 3 17.32 -2.24 41.87
CA SER A 3 17.59 -3.27 40.88
C SER A 3 16.28 -3.83 40.35
N MET A 4 15.99 -3.63 39.07
CA MET A 4 14.82 -4.23 38.42
C MET A 4 15.15 -5.71 38.12
N VAL A 5 14.48 -6.62 38.82
CA VAL A 5 14.56 -8.06 38.53
C VAL A 5 13.59 -8.34 37.38
N LEU A 6 14.12 -8.75 36.22
CA LEU A 6 13.28 -9.18 35.10
C LEU A 6 12.65 -10.54 35.41
N PRO A 7 11.42 -10.81 34.91
CA PRO A 7 10.77 -12.10 35.08
C PRO A 7 11.56 -13.21 34.35
N ARG A 8 11.22 -14.48 34.63
CA ARG A 8 11.75 -15.61 33.87
C ARG A 8 11.36 -15.47 32.40
N MET A 9 12.35 -15.24 31.55
CA MET A 9 12.19 -15.15 30.10
C MET A 9 12.46 -16.51 29.45
N PHE A 10 11.81 -16.78 28.33
CA PHE A 10 12.09 -17.93 27.47
C PHE A 10 12.52 -17.44 26.09
N VAL A 11 13.39 -18.20 25.43
CA VAL A 11 13.79 -17.91 24.05
C VAL A 11 12.66 -18.36 23.13
N VAL A 12 12.24 -17.46 22.25
CA VAL A 12 11.33 -17.76 21.14
C VAL A 12 12.11 -17.51 19.86
N GLU A 13 12.23 -18.55 19.03
CA GLU A 13 12.74 -18.42 17.67
C GLU A 13 11.56 -18.34 16.70
N GLN A 14 11.55 -17.29 15.87
CA GLN A 14 10.54 -17.11 14.84
C GLN A 14 11.19 -17.28 13.47
N MET A 15 10.87 -18.38 12.78
CA MET A 15 11.23 -18.56 11.38
C MET A 15 10.18 -17.90 10.50
N LEU A 16 10.50 -16.73 9.96
CA LEU A 16 9.67 -16.04 8.98
C LEU A 16 10.06 -16.49 7.57
N TYR A 17 9.06 -16.80 6.74
CA TYR A 17 9.28 -17.03 5.31
C TYR A 17 9.97 -15.81 4.68
N SER A 18 11.12 -16.03 4.06
CA SER A 18 11.99 -14.98 3.53
C SER A 18 12.11 -15.00 1.99
N SER A 19 11.28 -15.80 1.32
CA SER A 19 11.24 -15.84 -0.14
C SER A 19 10.83 -14.49 -0.71
N LYS A 20 11.81 -13.73 -1.18
CA LYS A 20 11.63 -12.39 -1.71
C LYS A 20 11.06 -12.44 -3.13
N LEU A 21 10.05 -11.61 -3.40
CA LEU A 21 9.62 -11.32 -4.76
C LEU A 21 10.68 -10.48 -5.48
N GLN A 22 11.12 -10.95 -6.65
CA GLN A 22 12.12 -10.25 -7.46
C GLN A 22 11.51 -9.09 -8.25
N ASP A 23 10.30 -9.29 -8.78
CA ASP A 23 9.55 -8.28 -9.54
C ASP A 23 8.17 -8.07 -8.92
N VAL A 24 8.09 -7.05 -8.05
CA VAL A 24 6.84 -6.67 -7.38
C VAL A 24 5.81 -6.16 -8.39
N LYS A 25 6.24 -5.38 -9.40
CA LYS A 25 5.32 -4.78 -10.38
C LYS A 25 4.72 -5.86 -11.29
N GLY A 26 5.55 -6.77 -11.77
CA GLY A 26 5.12 -7.91 -12.57
C GLY A 26 4.15 -8.82 -11.82
N GLU A 27 4.43 -9.12 -10.54
CA GLU A 27 3.52 -9.94 -9.74
C GLU A 27 2.17 -9.24 -9.50
N VAL A 28 2.15 -7.92 -9.23
CA VAL A 28 0.89 -7.16 -9.14
C VAL A 28 0.08 -7.25 -10.43
N SER A 29 0.73 -7.03 -11.59
CA SER A 29 0.07 -7.13 -12.90
C SER A 29 -0.54 -8.52 -13.12
N LYS A 30 0.23 -9.58 -12.83
CA LYS A 30 -0.23 -10.96 -12.91
C LYS A 30 -1.44 -11.23 -12.00
N GLN A 31 -1.41 -10.76 -10.76
CA GLN A 31 -2.52 -10.94 -9.81
C GLN A 31 -3.79 -10.21 -10.29
N LEU A 32 -3.67 -8.99 -10.81
CA LEU A 32 -4.80 -8.24 -11.37
C LEU A 32 -5.35 -8.84 -12.67
N GLN A 33 -4.49 -9.43 -13.51
CA GLN A 33 -4.92 -10.18 -14.69
C GLN A 33 -5.69 -11.44 -14.31
N SER A 34 -5.29 -12.14 -13.23
CA SER A 34 -5.95 -13.37 -12.78
C SER A 34 -7.43 -13.16 -12.40
N ILE A 35 -7.80 -11.94 -11.99
CA ILE A 35 -9.19 -11.55 -11.70
C ILE A 35 -9.92 -10.92 -12.90
N ASN A 36 -9.28 -10.92 -14.07
CA ASN A 36 -9.75 -10.30 -15.31
C ASN A 36 -10.11 -8.81 -15.12
N LEU A 37 -9.19 -8.02 -14.56
CA LEU A 37 -9.44 -6.60 -14.25
C LEU A 37 -9.92 -5.81 -15.49
N GLN A 38 -9.36 -6.11 -16.67
CA GLN A 38 -9.71 -5.45 -17.93
C GLN A 38 -11.21 -5.53 -18.25
N SER A 39 -11.86 -6.66 -17.97
CA SER A 39 -13.30 -6.80 -18.24
C SER A 39 -14.19 -6.11 -17.21
N ARG A 40 -13.62 -5.62 -16.10
CA ARG A 40 -14.34 -5.05 -14.95
C ARG A 40 -14.30 -3.53 -14.95
N ILE A 41 -13.21 -2.94 -15.42
CA ILE A 41 -13.08 -1.48 -15.51
C ILE A 41 -13.65 -1.00 -16.83
N LYS A 42 -14.68 -0.15 -16.78
CA LYS A 42 -15.17 0.55 -17.96
C LYS A 42 -14.25 1.74 -18.26
N PRO A 43 -13.93 2.01 -19.54
CA PRO A 43 -13.16 3.19 -19.91
C PRO A 43 -13.77 4.47 -19.34
N GLY A 44 -12.94 5.34 -18.79
CA GLY A 44 -13.33 6.60 -18.15
C GLY A 44 -13.81 6.47 -16.70
N SER A 45 -13.99 5.27 -16.16
CA SER A 45 -14.36 5.08 -14.75
C SER A 45 -13.33 5.70 -13.81
N ARG A 46 -13.79 6.45 -12.81
CA ARG A 46 -12.96 6.92 -11.70
C ARG A 46 -12.81 5.78 -10.69
N ILE A 47 -11.57 5.38 -10.41
CA ILE A 47 -11.28 4.21 -9.58
C ILE A 47 -10.49 4.66 -8.35
N ALA A 48 -11.05 4.43 -7.16
CA ALA A 48 -10.34 4.66 -5.91
C ALA A 48 -9.40 3.49 -5.62
N VAL A 49 -8.12 3.79 -5.37
CA VAL A 49 -7.13 2.84 -4.88
C VAL A 49 -6.84 3.18 -3.43
N THR A 50 -7.09 2.24 -2.52
CA THR A 50 -6.91 2.47 -1.09
C THR A 50 -5.44 2.34 -0.70
N ALA A 51 -4.97 3.25 0.15
CA ALA A 51 -3.65 3.20 0.75
C ALA A 51 -3.77 3.18 2.28
N GLY A 52 -3.29 2.09 2.90
CA GLY A 52 -3.30 1.92 4.35
C GLY A 52 -2.00 2.38 5.02
N SER A 53 -2.00 2.35 6.35
CA SER A 53 -0.85 2.72 7.19
C SER A 53 -0.13 1.52 7.83
N ARG A 54 -0.41 0.30 7.37
CA ARG A 54 0.26 -0.91 7.86
C ARG A 54 1.53 -1.13 7.05
N GLY A 55 2.65 -1.39 7.72
CA GLY A 55 3.96 -1.55 7.11
C GLY A 55 4.02 -2.73 6.14
N ILE A 56 3.71 -2.46 4.87
CA ILE A 56 3.88 -3.38 3.75
C ILE A 56 5.17 -3.00 3.03
N SER A 57 6.08 -3.95 2.88
CA SER A 57 7.29 -3.75 2.07
C SER A 57 6.90 -3.35 0.64
N ASN A 58 7.57 -2.33 0.10
CA ASN A 58 7.34 -1.84 -1.26
C ASN A 58 5.92 -1.32 -1.54
N ILE A 59 5.20 -0.83 -0.52
CA ILE A 59 3.82 -0.34 -0.68
C ILE A 59 3.65 0.70 -1.79
N ALA A 60 4.60 1.64 -1.95
CA ALA A 60 4.56 2.63 -3.03
C ALA A 60 4.68 1.98 -4.42
N ASP A 61 5.58 1.00 -4.60
CA ASP A 61 5.74 0.28 -5.87
C ASP A 61 4.50 -0.55 -6.22
N ILE A 62 3.89 -1.18 -5.21
CA ILE A 62 2.65 -1.94 -5.35
C ILE A 62 1.51 -1.02 -5.81
N ILE A 63 1.32 0.11 -5.13
CA ILE A 63 0.27 1.07 -5.47
C ILE A 63 0.50 1.65 -6.86
N ALA A 64 1.74 2.03 -7.20
CA ALA A 64 2.08 2.52 -8.53
C ALA A 64 1.73 1.49 -9.63
N ALA A 65 2.06 0.20 -9.41
CA ALA A 65 1.70 -0.87 -10.35
C ALA A 65 0.18 -1.04 -10.49
N ILE A 66 -0.59 -0.94 -9.40
CA ILE A 66 -2.06 -0.97 -9.45
C ILE A 66 -2.59 0.22 -10.26
N VAL A 67 -2.06 1.43 -10.02
CA VAL A 67 -2.43 2.64 -10.76
C VAL A 67 -2.20 2.46 -12.25
N ASP A 68 -1.06 1.91 -12.64
CA ASP A 68 -0.72 1.65 -14.05
C ASP A 68 -1.68 0.64 -14.68
N GLU A 69 -2.02 -0.45 -13.99
CA GLU A 69 -3.00 -1.42 -14.49
C GLU A 69 -4.41 -0.83 -14.65
N VAL A 70 -4.85 0.02 -13.71
CA VAL A 70 -6.11 0.74 -13.84
C VAL A 70 -6.11 1.65 -15.08
N LYS A 71 -5.01 2.39 -15.31
CA LYS A 71 -4.86 3.26 -16.49
C LYS A 71 -4.85 2.45 -17.79
N LYS A 72 -4.16 1.30 -17.82
CA LYS A 72 -4.14 0.38 -18.98
C LYS A 72 -5.54 -0.10 -19.35
N CYS A 73 -6.42 -0.28 -18.35
CA CYS A 73 -7.83 -0.61 -18.57
C CYS A 73 -8.70 0.60 -18.97
N GLY A 74 -8.12 1.79 -19.14
CA GLY A 74 -8.83 3.03 -19.47
C GLY A 74 -9.46 3.73 -18.27
N GLY A 75 -9.19 3.29 -17.03
CA GLY A 75 -9.66 3.93 -15.81
C GLY A 75 -8.88 5.20 -15.45
N ARG A 76 -9.47 6.01 -14.56
CA ARG A 76 -8.88 7.23 -13.97
C ARG A 76 -8.63 6.99 -12.47
N PRO A 77 -7.44 6.50 -12.08
CA PRO A 77 -7.16 6.18 -10.69
C PRO A 77 -6.94 7.43 -9.83
N PHE A 78 -7.30 7.33 -8.56
CA PHE A 78 -6.90 8.25 -7.51
C PHE A 78 -6.70 7.47 -6.20
N ILE A 79 -5.81 7.95 -5.34
CA ILE A 79 -5.49 7.31 -4.06
C ILE A 79 -6.40 7.88 -2.98
N ILE A 80 -6.94 7.01 -2.13
CA ILE A 80 -7.63 7.40 -0.89
C ILE A 80 -6.92 6.80 0.32
N PRO A 81 -6.61 7.59 1.35
CA PRO A 81 -6.12 7.06 2.62
C PRO A 81 -7.23 6.22 3.29
N ALA A 82 -6.93 4.95 3.59
CA ALA A 82 -7.87 4.01 4.20
C ALA A 82 -7.33 3.52 5.56
N MET A 83 -7.12 4.45 6.49
CA MET A 83 -6.36 4.22 7.72
C MET A 83 -7.05 4.65 9.02
N GLY A 84 -8.30 5.10 8.96
CA GLY A 84 -9.09 5.45 10.15
C GLY A 84 -8.46 6.58 10.96
N SER A 85 -8.26 6.36 12.27
CA SER A 85 -7.73 7.37 13.19
C SER A 85 -6.23 7.69 13.01
N HIS A 86 -5.52 6.94 12.18
CA HIS A 86 -4.12 7.25 11.88
C HIS A 86 -4.00 8.64 11.26
N GLY A 87 -2.91 9.34 11.59
CA GLY A 87 -2.71 10.72 11.16
C GLY A 87 -3.65 11.70 11.87
N GLY A 88 -4.19 11.33 13.04
CA GLY A 88 -5.12 12.16 13.78
C GLY A 88 -6.51 12.24 13.16
N ALA A 89 -6.85 11.35 12.22
CA ALA A 89 -8.09 11.41 11.43
C ALA A 89 -8.26 12.72 10.63
N THR A 90 -7.18 13.44 10.33
CA THR A 90 -7.21 14.63 9.48
C THR A 90 -6.65 14.33 8.08
N PRO A 91 -7.14 15.01 7.04
CA PRO A 91 -6.61 14.84 5.68
C PRO A 91 -5.10 15.07 5.60
N GLU A 92 -4.60 16.12 6.26
CA GLU A 92 -3.19 16.49 6.24
C GLU A 92 -2.31 15.43 6.90
N GLY A 93 -2.75 14.91 8.06
CA GLY A 93 -2.01 13.89 8.80
C GLY A 93 -2.01 12.55 8.09
N GLN A 94 -3.10 12.17 7.41
CA GLN A 94 -3.15 10.95 6.61
C GLN A 94 -2.26 11.05 5.36
N VAL A 95 -2.26 12.20 4.67
CA VAL A 95 -1.36 12.47 3.53
C VAL A 95 0.11 12.41 3.97
N GLU A 96 0.44 12.95 5.14
CA GLU A 96 1.81 12.89 5.68
C GLU A 96 2.27 11.45 5.96
N ILE A 97 1.38 10.61 6.49
CA ILE A 97 1.68 9.17 6.66
C ILE A 97 1.95 8.50 5.31
N LEU A 98 1.13 8.76 4.29
CA LEU A 98 1.34 8.21 2.96
C LEU A 98 2.68 8.67 2.36
N ARG A 99 3.03 9.94 2.52
CA ARG A 99 4.32 10.50 2.09
C ARG A 99 5.50 9.77 2.73
N ASN A 100 5.42 9.46 4.03
CA ASN A 100 6.45 8.70 4.73
C ASN A 100 6.60 7.25 4.23
N TYR A 101 5.56 6.70 3.60
CA TYR A 101 5.62 5.42 2.89
C TYR A 101 6.04 5.53 1.42
N GLY A 102 6.41 6.72 0.95
CA GLY A 102 6.76 6.99 -0.44
C GLY A 102 5.55 7.07 -1.37
N VAL A 103 4.33 7.04 -0.83
CA VAL A 103 3.08 7.17 -1.58
C VAL A 103 2.81 8.66 -1.80
N THR A 104 3.39 9.21 -2.86
CA THR A 104 3.15 10.58 -3.32
C THR A 104 2.59 10.56 -4.75
N PRO A 105 1.87 11.62 -5.19
CA PRO A 105 1.33 11.66 -6.54
C PRO A 105 2.37 11.44 -7.64
N GLU A 106 3.59 11.91 -7.43
CA GLU A 106 4.70 11.79 -8.38
C GLU A 106 5.20 10.35 -8.46
N ASN A 107 5.33 9.67 -7.33
CA ASN A 107 5.84 8.30 -7.27
C ASN A 107 4.82 7.28 -7.76
N VAL A 108 3.54 7.47 -7.43
CA VAL A 108 2.48 6.50 -7.80
C VAL A 108 1.74 6.89 -9.07
N GLY A 109 1.93 8.11 -9.57
CA GLY A 109 1.34 8.60 -10.81
C GLY A 109 -0.17 8.86 -10.72
N ALA A 110 -0.75 9.04 -9.54
CA ALA A 110 -2.17 9.33 -9.33
C ALA A 110 -2.38 10.35 -8.21
N PRO A 111 -3.39 11.23 -8.30
CA PRO A 111 -3.66 12.20 -7.25
C PRO A 111 -4.10 11.50 -5.96
N ILE A 112 -3.73 12.07 -4.82
CA ILE A 112 -4.27 11.68 -3.50
C ILE A 112 -5.46 12.58 -3.20
N ILE A 113 -6.60 11.96 -2.86
CA ILE A 113 -7.81 12.66 -2.43
C ILE A 113 -8.11 12.19 -1.01
N SER A 114 -8.08 13.11 -0.06
CA SER A 114 -8.30 12.87 1.36
C SER A 114 -9.32 13.82 1.94
#